data_AF-A0A1E4G234-F1
#
_entry.id   AF-A0A1E4G234-F1
#
_cell.length_a   1.000
_cell.length_b   1.000
_cell.length_c   1.000
_cell.angle_alpha   90.00
_cell.angle_beta   90.00
_cell.angle_gamma   90.00
#
_symmetry.space_group_name_H-M   'P 1'
#
loop_
_entity.id
_entity.type
_entity.pdbx_description
1 polymer ?
#
loop_
_entity_poly.entity_id
_entity_poly.type
_entity_poly.pdbx_seq_one_letter_code
_entity_poly.pdbx_strand_id
1 'polypeptide(L)' 'MSDFFYLIPISIVLGLIGLVVFLWTMRDGQYEDLDGAAERILYDEDKPRPDKPST' A
#
# COMPACT_ATOMS: atom_id res chain seq x y z
N MET A 1 23.32 -24.96 -25.92
CA MET A 1 22.13 -25.71 -25.42
C MET A 1 22.29 -26.05 -23.94
N SER A 2 22.79 -25.11 -23.14
CA SER A 2 23.01 -25.30 -21.69
C SER A 2 22.54 -24.08 -20.88
N ASP A 3 22.32 -22.96 -21.56
CA ASP A 3 22.11 -21.65 -20.95
C ASP A 3 20.76 -21.56 -20.22
N PHE A 4 19.75 -22.28 -20.74
CA PHE A 4 18.45 -22.42 -20.08
C PHE A 4 18.55 -23.04 -18.68
N PHE A 5 19.57 -23.86 -18.42
CA PHE A 5 19.77 -24.49 -17.12
C PHE A 5 20.08 -23.48 -16.01
N TYR A 6 20.68 -22.34 -16.37
CA TYR A 6 20.95 -21.24 -15.45
C TYR A 6 19.85 -20.19 -15.50
N LEU A 7 19.31 -19.88 -16.69
CA LEU A 7 18.31 -18.83 -16.86
C LEU A 7 16.97 -19.16 -16.20
N ILE A 8 16.55 -20.44 -16.20
CA ILE A 8 15.31 -20.87 -15.56
C ILE A 8 15.34 -20.66 -14.02
N PRO A 9 16.33 -21.18 -13.27
CA PRO A 9 16.36 -20.96 -11.83
C PRO A 9 16.56 -19.47 -11.48
N ILE A 10 17.36 -18.73 -12.26
CA ILE A 10 17.52 -17.28 -12.06
C ILE A 10 16.19 -16.54 -12.22
N SER A 11 15.40 -16.84 -13.25
CA SER A 11 14.12 -16.16 -13.46
C SER A 11 13.10 -16.48 -12.36
N ILE A 12 13.08 -17.73 -11.87
CA ILE A 12 12.24 -18.13 -10.72
C ILE A 12 12.64 -17.36 -9.47
N VAL A 13 13.94 -17.27 -9.16
CA VAL A 13 14.45 -16.52 -8.00
C VAL A 13 14.09 -15.05 -8.11
N LEU A 14 14.29 -14.43 -9.28
CA LEU A 14 13.91 -13.04 -9.51
C LEU A 14 12.41 -12.80 -9.34
N GLY A 15 11.58 -13.71 -9.85
CA GLY A 15 10.12 -13.66 -9.67
C GLY A 15 9.72 -13.78 -8.20
N LEU A 16 10.35 -14.68 -7.45
CA LEU A 16 10.10 -14.85 -6.01
C LEU A 16 10.52 -13.62 -5.21
N ILE A 17 11.68 -13.03 -5.51
CA ILE A 17 12.13 -11.79 -4.87
C ILE A 17 11.12 -10.66 -5.12
N GLY A 18 10.70 -10.48 -6.38
CA GLY A 18 9.71 -9.47 -6.74
C GLY A 18 8.39 -9.69 -6.00
N LEU A 19 7.92 -10.93 -5.91
CA LEU A 19 6.71 -11.28 -5.17
C LEU A 19 6.83 -10.98 -3.67
N VAL A 20 7.94 -11.34 -3.04
CA VAL A 20 8.16 -11.07 -1.60
C VAL A 20 8.21 -9.57 -1.34
N VAL A 21 8.91 -8.80 -2.18
CA VAL A 21 8.95 -7.33 -2.06
C VAL A 21 7.54 -6.76 -2.22
N PHE A 22 6.78 -7.20 -3.23
CA PHE A 22 5.40 -6.76 -3.45
C PHE A 22 4.51 -7.05 -2.24
N LEU A 23 4.55 -8.27 -1.69
CA LEU A 23 3.79 -8.64 -0.49
C LEU A 23 4.22 -7.83 0.74
N TRP A 24 5.51 -7.52 0.88
CA TRP A 24 6.01 -6.65 1.95
C TRP A 24 5.44 -5.23 1.84
N THR A 25 5.36 -4.66 0.62
CA THR A 25 4.78 -3.32 0.41
C THR A 25 3.30 -3.26 0.79
N MET A 26 2.51 -4.30 0.49
CA MET A 26 1.10 -4.34 0.92
C MET A 26 0.95 -4.46 2.43
N ARG A 27 1.93 -5.06 3.14
CA ARG A 27 1.89 -5.24 4.58
C ARG A 27 2.31 -4.01 5.37
N ASP A 28 2.93 -3.00 4.75
CA ASP A 28 3.49 -1.81 5.42
C ASP A 28 2.44 -0.83 5.98
N GLY A 29 1.21 -1.29 6.27
CA GLY A 29 0.25 -0.53 7.07
C GLY A 29 -0.33 0.72 6.40
N GLN A 30 0.01 1.03 5.15
CA GLN A 30 -0.51 2.20 4.43
C GLN A 30 -2.04 2.17 4.22
N TYR A 31 -2.67 1.01 4.38
CA TYR A 31 -4.13 0.87 4.36
C TYR A 31 -4.79 1.34 5.67
N GLU A 32 -4.08 1.31 6.80
CA GLU A 32 -4.62 1.69 8.10
C GLU A 32 -4.88 3.20 8.19
N ASP A 33 -4.06 4.02 7.51
CA ASP A 33 -4.28 5.47 7.38
C ASP A 33 -5.39 5.81 6.36
N LEU A 34 -5.53 5.02 5.29
CA LEU A 34 -6.60 5.17 4.30
C LEU A 34 -7.98 4.85 4.90
N ASP A 35 -8.09 3.80 5.72
CA ASP A 35 -9.32 3.45 6.43
C ASP A 35 -9.73 4.57 7.42
N GLY A 36 -8.77 5.12 8.18
CA GLY A 36 -9.03 6.27 9.07
C GLY A 36 -9.38 7.57 8.35
N ALA A 37 -8.88 7.78 7.13
CA ALA A 37 -9.24 8.93 6.29
C ALA A 37 -10.66 8.79 5.70
N ALA A 38 -11.06 7.59 5.29
CA ALA A 38 -12.41 7.30 4.80
C ALA A 38 -13.46 7.48 5.91
N GLU A 39 -13.17 7.01 7.13
CA GLU A 39 -13.98 7.22 8.33
C GLU A 39 -14.23 8.72 8.56
N ARG A 40 -13.17 9.56 8.51
CA ARG A 40 -13.32 11.01 8.67
C ARG A 40 -14.19 11.63 7.58
N ILE A 41 -14.01 11.29 6.31
CA ILE A 41 -14.80 11.86 5.20
C ILE A 41 -16.29 11.52 5.32
N LEU A 42 -16.63 10.29 5.74
CA LEU A 42 -18.02 9.87 5.87
C LEU A 42 -18.73 10.56 7.05
N TYR A 43 -18.01 10.87 8.13
CA TYR A 43 -18.57 11.46 9.35
C TYR A 43 -18.32 12.97 9.53
N ASP A 44 -17.42 13.61 8.76
CA ASP A 44 -17.17 15.07 8.86
C ASP A 44 -18.17 15.92 8.07
N GLU A 45 -18.97 15.36 7.16
CA GLU A 45 -20.03 16.13 6.49
C GLU A 45 -21.16 16.55 7.47
N ASP A 46 -21.33 15.83 8.58
CA ASP A 46 -22.36 16.09 9.59
C ASP A 46 -21.90 16.97 10.77
N LYS A 47 -20.63 17.41 10.80
CA LYS A 47 -20.14 18.29 11.88
C LYS A 47 -20.25 19.76 11.47
N PRO A 48 -20.93 20.60 12.26
CA PRO A 48 -20.87 22.04 12.08
C PRO A 48 -19.40 22.48 12.15
N ARG A 49 -18.90 23.12 11.10
CA ARG A 49 -17.58 23.78 11.16
C ARG A 49 -17.63 24.79 12.30
N PRO A 50 -16.74 24.73 13.30
CA PRO A 50 -16.69 25.75 14.33
C PRO A 50 -16.31 27.06 13.65
N ASP A 51 -17.24 28.01 13.68
CA ASP A 51 -17.07 29.38 13.26
C ASP A 51 -15.81 29.91 13.94
N LYS A 52 -14.72 30.09 13.17
CA LYS A 52 -13.53 30.76 13.69
C LYS A 52 -13.95 32.18 14.08
N PRO A 53 -13.74 32.63 15.32
CA PRO A 53 -13.94 34.02 15.65
C PRO A 53 -12.95 34.82 14.81
N SER A 54 -13.45 35.66 13.91
CA SER A 54 -12.63 36.67 13.25
C SER A 54 -12.24 37.71 14.29
N THR A 55 -11.06 37.53 14.89
CA THR A 55 -10.34 38.59 15.59
C THR A 55 -9.73 39.55 14.61
#